data_AF-A0A6J2RZU0-F1
#
_entry.id   AF-A0A6J2RZU0-F1
#
_cell.length_a   1.000
_cell.length_b   1.000
_cell.length_c   1.000
_cell.angle_alpha   90.00
_cell.angle_beta   90.00
_cell.angle_gamma   90.00
#
_symmetry.space_group_name_H-M   'P 1'
#
loop_
_entity.id
_entity.type
_entity.pdbx_description
1 polymer ?
#
loop_
_entity_poly.entity_id
_entity_poly.type
_entity_poly.pdbx_seq_one_letter_code
_entity_poly.pdbx_strand_id
1 'polypeptide(L)'
;MAEGGDVEWELSKENIQPLRRGRAISALHHALSQQQDGLSSAINQQRQAFESELRMYDGDDPLDVWDRYIKWTEQTFPQGGKESNLATILEQVVTRFTEGNKYYDDPRYVELWIKFAENCPEPLDIYRYMQAQGIGVTQTSLYIAWSEEYENQGNCRKADLVYQEGFKKCAEPHDKLLQFHKALQARVSRQVMMNVEEDDSDDEPKEPQRVSLADLKSRGKKKAIAPINRVGSAIRSIPGGIQSHGASVLGNASNSKLVVFDENKTRAGPSEPKLESWAAPPTSKAKENEQKPGIWCDVKMPQKSKFGHTVMAPPPPKPTFQPFVEESDQPPTMTPCKINPAVNSVLSARKPCREETPLKRLQEHHQQQKEAESGKLHEQSMYCKELLLSGATEFCFEELRAERYFKKVTQEVKGEKDPANATPN
;
A
#
# COMPACT_ATOMS: atom_id res chain seq x y z
N MET A 1 -19.12 31.94 29.46
CA MET A 1 -17.67 31.65 29.53
C MET A 1 -17.53 30.21 29.10
N ALA A 2 -16.92 29.96 27.94
CA ALA A 2 -16.74 28.61 27.41
C ALA A 2 -15.67 27.90 28.24
N GLU A 3 -16.05 26.77 28.84
CA GLU A 3 -15.13 25.89 29.55
C GLU A 3 -14.05 25.39 28.59
N GLY A 4 -12.79 25.70 28.91
CA GLY A 4 -11.63 25.05 28.32
C GLY A 4 -11.53 23.62 28.84
N GLY A 5 -12.33 22.73 28.27
CA GLY A 5 -12.06 21.30 28.38
C GLY A 5 -10.78 21.00 27.62
N ASP A 6 -9.77 20.46 28.32
CA ASP A 6 -8.53 19.97 27.73
C ASP A 6 -8.87 19.05 26.57
N VAL A 7 -8.47 19.45 25.38
CA VAL A 7 -9.00 18.90 24.16
C VAL A 7 -8.22 17.63 23.87
N GLU A 8 -8.73 16.47 24.27
CA GLU A 8 -8.05 15.15 24.20
C GLU A 8 -7.36 14.89 22.84
N TRP A 9 -7.90 15.41 21.74
CA TRP A 9 -7.29 15.27 20.42
C TRP A 9 -5.98 16.06 20.25
N GLU A 10 -5.77 17.16 20.99
CA GLU A 10 -4.50 17.91 20.98
C GLU A 10 -3.34 17.09 21.56
N LEU A 11 -3.62 16.26 22.58
CA LEU A 11 -2.64 15.35 23.18
C LEU A 11 -2.22 14.24 22.21
N SER A 12 -3.13 13.85 21.30
CA SER A 12 -2.92 12.75 20.35
C SER A 12 -2.77 13.21 18.91
N LYS A 13 -2.63 14.51 18.62
CA LYS A 13 -2.64 15.04 17.25
C LYS A 13 -1.55 14.46 16.34
N GLU A 14 -0.39 14.12 16.90
CA GLU A 14 0.72 13.48 16.19
C GLU A 14 0.40 12.03 15.76
N ASN A 15 -0.60 11.41 16.41
CA ASN A 15 -1.10 10.06 16.10
C ASN A 15 -2.35 10.10 15.20
N ILE A 16 -2.73 11.26 14.66
CA ILE A 16 -3.88 11.41 13.77
C ILE A 16 -3.38 11.59 12.34
N GLN A 17 -3.58 10.58 11.51
CA GLN A 17 -3.28 10.69 10.08
C GLN A 17 -4.16 11.77 9.44
N PRO A 18 -3.56 12.77 8.74
CA PRO A 18 -4.32 13.78 8.01
C PRO A 18 -5.01 13.13 6.81
N LEU A 19 -6.32 13.33 6.70
CA LEU A 19 -7.13 12.84 5.58
C LEU A 19 -7.65 14.02 4.76
N ARG A 20 -7.64 13.91 3.43
CA ARG A 20 -8.12 14.98 2.53
C ARG A 20 -9.58 15.38 2.77
N ARG A 21 -10.41 14.44 3.23
CA ARG A 21 -11.83 14.66 3.58
C ARG A 21 -12.06 15.14 5.01
N GLY A 22 -11.01 15.17 5.83
CA GLY A 22 -11.13 15.38 7.27
C GLY A 22 -11.67 14.16 8.03
N ARG A 23 -11.92 14.34 9.32
CA ARG A 23 -12.44 13.32 10.24
C ARG A 23 -13.64 13.87 11.02
N ALA A 24 -14.58 13.00 11.37
CA ALA A 24 -15.66 13.37 12.28
C ALA A 24 -15.12 13.50 13.72
N ILE A 25 -15.34 14.65 14.35
CA ILE A 25 -14.80 14.97 15.68
C ILE A 25 -15.34 14.00 16.75
N SER A 26 -16.62 13.66 16.68
CA SER A 26 -17.24 12.69 17.61
C SER A 26 -16.61 11.30 17.51
N ALA A 27 -16.39 10.81 16.29
CA ALA A 27 -15.76 9.53 16.05
C ALA A 27 -14.29 9.53 16.49
N LEU A 28 -13.59 10.66 16.31
CA LEU A 28 -12.23 10.85 16.78
C LEU A 28 -12.13 10.77 18.31
N HIS A 29 -12.98 11.49 19.04
CA HIS A 29 -13.02 11.40 20.51
C HIS A 29 -13.26 9.97 20.98
N HIS A 30 -14.24 9.28 20.37
CA HIS A 30 -14.53 7.89 20.69
C HIS A 30 -13.33 6.96 20.39
N ALA A 31 -12.61 7.17 19.28
CA ALA A 31 -11.43 6.38 18.96
C ALA A 31 -10.26 6.63 19.94
N LEU A 32 -10.07 7.88 20.37
CA LEU A 32 -9.02 8.26 21.32
C LEU A 32 -9.29 7.70 22.72
N SER A 33 -10.53 7.78 23.20
CA SER A 33 -10.91 7.21 24.50
C SER A 33 -10.73 5.69 24.52
N GLN A 34 -11.12 5.00 23.43
CA GLN A 34 -10.98 3.54 23.32
C GLN A 34 -9.53 3.05 23.25
N GLN A 35 -8.60 3.88 22.77
CA GLN A 35 -7.18 3.52 22.69
C GLN A 35 -6.50 3.53 24.07
N GLN A 36 -6.97 4.38 25.00
CA GLN A 36 -6.42 4.46 26.36
C GLN A 36 -6.87 3.29 27.25
N ASP A 37 -8.11 2.81 27.07
CA ASP A 37 -8.72 1.81 27.97
C ASP A 37 -8.39 0.34 27.63
N GLY A 38 -7.50 0.08 26.67
CA GLY A 38 -7.15 -1.30 26.28
C GLY A 38 -8.33 -2.11 25.69
N LEU A 39 -9.42 -1.42 25.32
CA LEU A 39 -10.72 -1.97 24.91
C LEU A 39 -10.74 -2.52 23.47
N SER A 40 -9.60 -3.08 23.03
CA SER A 40 -9.42 -3.76 21.75
C SER A 40 -10.50 -4.81 21.44
N SER A 41 -11.11 -5.42 22.47
CA SER A 41 -12.19 -6.41 22.31
C SER A 41 -13.43 -5.83 21.63
N ALA A 42 -13.88 -4.62 21.97
CA ALA A 42 -15.09 -4.03 21.38
C ALA A 42 -14.88 -3.65 19.90
N ILE A 43 -13.71 -3.08 19.58
CA ILE A 43 -13.32 -2.77 18.19
C ILE A 43 -13.20 -4.05 17.36
N ASN A 44 -12.61 -5.11 17.94
CA ASN A 44 -12.51 -6.41 17.28
C ASN A 44 -13.88 -7.07 17.06
N GLN A 45 -14.81 -6.94 18.02
CA GLN A 45 -16.20 -7.42 17.87
C GLN A 45 -16.93 -6.67 16.75
N GLN A 46 -16.79 -5.34 16.70
CA GLN A 46 -17.39 -4.55 15.62
C GLN A 46 -16.79 -4.92 14.26
N ARG A 47 -15.47 -5.18 14.20
CA ARG A 47 -14.82 -5.69 12.98
C ARG A 47 -15.41 -7.04 12.56
N GLN A 48 -15.54 -7.98 13.50
CA GLN A 48 -16.13 -9.29 13.22
C GLN A 48 -17.58 -9.19 12.73
N ALA A 49 -18.38 -8.26 13.29
CA ALA A 49 -19.74 -8.01 12.83
C ALA A 49 -19.81 -7.51 11.38
N PHE A 50 -18.92 -6.60 10.98
CA PHE A 50 -18.83 -6.18 9.58
C PHE A 50 -18.38 -7.32 8.66
N GLU A 51 -17.43 -8.13 9.10
CA GLU A 51 -16.95 -9.27 8.31
C GLU A 51 -18.00 -10.38 8.14
N SER A 52 -18.79 -10.65 9.18
CA SER A 52 -19.91 -11.59 9.07
C SER A 52 -21.03 -11.02 8.20
N GLU A 53 -21.32 -9.72 8.31
CA GLU A 53 -22.24 -9.01 7.42
C GLU A 53 -21.79 -9.18 5.97
N LEU A 54 -20.52 -8.90 5.63
CA LEU A 54 -19.99 -9.01 4.25
C LEU A 54 -20.16 -10.39 3.60
N ARG A 55 -20.12 -11.47 4.39
CA ARG A 55 -20.26 -12.86 3.92
C ARG A 55 -21.70 -13.31 3.81
N MET A 56 -22.53 -12.88 4.75
CA MET A 56 -23.91 -13.32 4.90
C MET A 56 -24.92 -12.34 4.31
N TYR A 57 -24.41 -11.24 3.75
CA TYR A 57 -25.20 -10.22 3.05
C TYR A 57 -25.89 -10.84 1.84
N ASP A 58 -27.21 -10.68 1.82
CA ASP A 58 -28.12 -11.22 0.81
C ASP A 58 -28.98 -10.09 0.21
N GLY A 59 -28.51 -8.85 0.33
CA GLY A 59 -29.19 -7.67 -0.19
C GLY A 59 -28.75 -7.29 -1.60
N ASP A 60 -29.45 -6.32 -2.18
CA ASP A 60 -29.25 -5.90 -3.57
C ASP A 60 -27.97 -5.07 -3.80
N ASP A 61 -27.42 -4.44 -2.74
CA ASP A 61 -26.24 -3.57 -2.82
C ASP A 61 -25.08 -4.03 -1.89
N PRO A 62 -24.31 -5.06 -2.28
CA PRO A 62 -23.13 -5.50 -1.53
C PRO A 62 -22.05 -4.43 -1.37
N LEU A 63 -21.99 -3.40 -2.24
CA LEU A 63 -21.00 -2.33 -2.16
C LEU A 63 -21.21 -1.44 -0.92
N ASP A 64 -22.46 -1.24 -0.49
CA ASP A 64 -22.80 -0.42 0.68
C ASP A 64 -22.12 -0.92 1.97
N VAL A 65 -22.11 -2.25 2.18
CA VAL A 65 -21.48 -2.85 3.36
C VAL A 65 -19.98 -2.57 3.38
N TRP A 66 -19.33 -2.62 2.21
CA TRP A 66 -17.91 -2.31 2.07
C TRP A 66 -17.62 -0.82 2.30
N ASP A 67 -18.44 0.09 1.76
CA ASP A 67 -18.29 1.53 1.97
C ASP A 67 -18.46 1.89 3.47
N ARG A 68 -19.48 1.33 4.13
CA ARG A 68 -19.67 1.47 5.59
C ARG A 68 -18.48 0.93 6.38
N TYR A 69 -17.99 -0.25 6.00
CA TYR A 69 -16.86 -0.88 6.67
C TYR A 69 -15.58 -0.04 6.54
N ILE A 70 -15.28 0.47 5.35
CA ILE A 70 -14.11 1.33 5.11
C ILE A 70 -14.21 2.65 5.88
N LYS A 71 -15.37 3.31 5.84
CA LYS A 71 -15.61 4.55 6.60
C LYS A 71 -15.45 4.32 8.11
N TRP A 72 -15.96 3.20 8.61
CA TRP A 72 -15.77 2.80 10.00
C TRP A 72 -14.28 2.59 10.32
N THR A 73 -13.54 1.85 9.49
CA THR A 73 -12.10 1.63 9.67
C THR A 73 -11.31 2.95 9.70
N GLU A 74 -11.60 3.89 8.81
CA GLU A 74 -10.93 5.20 8.80
C GLU A 74 -11.20 6.01 10.07
N GLN A 75 -12.42 5.92 10.61
CA GLN A 75 -12.84 6.64 11.81
C GLN A 75 -12.28 6.01 13.09
N THR A 76 -12.30 4.68 13.19
CA THR A 76 -11.86 3.95 14.39
C THR A 76 -10.34 3.91 14.55
N PHE A 77 -9.58 3.99 13.44
CA PHE A 77 -8.13 3.93 13.47
C PHE A 77 -7.49 5.27 13.05
N PRO A 78 -7.31 6.23 14.00
CA PRO A 78 -6.73 7.53 13.69
C PRO A 78 -5.30 7.47 13.16
N GLN A 79 -4.51 6.46 13.56
CA GLN A 79 -3.11 6.34 13.17
C GLN A 79 -2.87 5.78 11.76
N GLY A 80 -3.88 5.21 11.08
CA GLY A 80 -3.71 4.70 9.72
C GLY A 80 -2.71 3.55 9.56
N GLY A 81 -2.30 2.92 10.66
CA GLY A 81 -1.30 1.85 10.67
C GLY A 81 -1.82 0.51 10.16
N LYS A 82 -0.94 -0.51 10.24
CA LYS A 82 -1.25 -1.90 9.85
C LYS A 82 -2.44 -2.50 10.60
N GLU A 83 -2.69 -2.05 11.82
CA GLU A 83 -3.82 -2.47 12.66
C GLU A 83 -5.20 -2.24 12.01
N SER A 84 -5.29 -1.23 11.13
CA SER A 84 -6.55 -0.92 10.43
C SER A 84 -6.90 -1.94 9.33
N ASN A 85 -5.91 -2.68 8.81
CA ASN A 85 -6.04 -3.53 7.63
C ASN A 85 -6.68 -2.85 6.40
N LEU A 86 -6.68 -1.51 6.34
CA LEU A 86 -7.38 -0.73 5.32
C LEU A 86 -6.93 -1.08 3.89
N ALA A 87 -5.62 -1.23 3.67
CA ALA A 87 -5.09 -1.61 2.35
C ALA A 87 -5.59 -2.99 1.89
N THR A 88 -5.66 -3.96 2.80
CA THR A 88 -6.18 -5.31 2.53
C THR A 88 -7.66 -5.28 2.17
N ILE A 89 -8.45 -4.49 2.91
CA ILE A 89 -9.88 -4.31 2.67
C ILE A 89 -10.10 -3.68 1.29
N LEU A 90 -9.37 -2.60 0.96
CA LEU A 90 -9.46 -1.93 -0.33
C LEU A 90 -9.09 -2.87 -1.49
N GLU A 91 -8.01 -3.65 -1.36
CA GLU A 91 -7.59 -4.62 -2.38
C GLU A 91 -8.67 -5.67 -2.64
N GLN A 92 -9.32 -6.18 -1.60
CA GLN A 92 -10.39 -7.16 -1.73
C GLN A 92 -11.64 -6.58 -2.41
N VAL A 93 -12.04 -5.35 -2.06
CA VAL A 93 -13.18 -4.69 -2.71
C VAL A 93 -12.91 -4.51 -4.19
N VAL A 94 -11.75 -3.96 -4.52
CA VAL A 94 -11.31 -3.76 -5.90
C VAL A 94 -11.35 -5.10 -6.66
N THR A 95 -10.78 -6.15 -6.10
CA THR A 95 -10.75 -7.48 -6.73
C THR A 95 -12.16 -8.05 -6.94
N ARG A 96 -13.03 -7.95 -5.94
CA ARG A 96 -14.38 -8.54 -5.98
C ARG A 96 -15.29 -7.87 -7.01
N PHE A 97 -15.22 -6.55 -7.17
CA PHE A 97 -16.13 -5.79 -8.03
C PHE A 97 -15.55 -5.48 -9.42
N THR A 98 -14.32 -5.89 -9.71
CA THR A 98 -13.73 -5.71 -11.06
C THR A 98 -14.50 -6.50 -12.12
N GLU A 99 -15.01 -7.69 -11.79
CA GLU A 99 -15.64 -8.60 -12.77
C GLU A 99 -17.12 -8.26 -13.07
N GLY A 100 -17.74 -7.35 -12.32
CA GLY A 100 -19.14 -6.95 -12.47
C GLY A 100 -19.29 -5.46 -12.71
N ASN A 101 -19.46 -5.05 -13.98
CA ASN A 101 -19.64 -3.66 -14.45
C ASN A 101 -20.92 -2.95 -13.90
N LYS A 102 -21.49 -3.41 -12.79
CA LYS A 102 -22.67 -2.83 -12.14
C LYS A 102 -22.34 -1.49 -11.46
N TYR A 103 -21.12 -1.32 -10.98
CA TYR A 103 -20.72 -0.21 -10.10
C TYR A 103 -19.73 0.77 -10.72
N TYR A 104 -19.39 0.64 -12.01
CA TYR A 104 -18.34 1.46 -12.62
C TYR A 104 -18.69 2.95 -12.64
N ASP A 105 -19.96 3.29 -12.80
CA ASP A 105 -20.44 4.67 -12.77
C ASP A 105 -20.85 5.15 -11.37
N ASP A 106 -20.81 4.29 -10.33
CA ASP A 106 -21.18 4.68 -8.97
C ASP A 106 -20.08 5.56 -8.34
N PRO A 107 -20.40 6.79 -7.88
CA PRO A 107 -19.44 7.67 -7.21
C PRO A 107 -18.73 6.99 -6.03
N ARG A 108 -19.42 6.13 -5.27
CA ARG A 108 -18.86 5.42 -4.11
C ARG A 108 -17.73 4.48 -4.52
N TYR A 109 -17.90 3.80 -5.65
CA TYR A 109 -16.90 2.88 -6.17
C TYR A 109 -15.68 3.63 -6.72
N VAL A 110 -15.88 4.72 -7.44
CA VAL A 110 -14.79 5.57 -7.94
C VAL A 110 -13.98 6.16 -6.79
N GLU A 111 -14.65 6.64 -5.75
CA GLU A 111 -13.98 7.14 -4.54
C GLU A 111 -13.16 6.06 -3.84
N LEU A 112 -13.64 4.82 -3.81
CA LEU A 112 -12.90 3.68 -3.25
C LEU A 112 -11.64 3.37 -4.05
N TRP A 113 -11.72 3.42 -5.38
CA TRP A 113 -10.56 3.28 -6.25
C TRP A 113 -9.54 4.41 -6.08
N ILE A 114 -10.00 5.66 -5.94
CA ILE A 114 -9.10 6.80 -5.65
C ILE A 114 -8.37 6.56 -4.31
N LYS A 115 -9.07 6.11 -3.27
CA LYS A 115 -8.45 5.75 -1.99
C LYS A 115 -7.47 4.58 -2.12
N PHE A 116 -7.77 3.61 -2.97
CA PHE A 116 -6.83 2.53 -3.27
C PHE A 116 -5.57 3.07 -3.97
N ALA A 117 -5.72 4.01 -4.91
CA ALA A 117 -4.61 4.66 -5.59
C ALA A 117 -3.70 5.44 -4.63
N GLU A 118 -4.28 6.21 -3.70
CA GLU A 118 -3.54 6.97 -2.68
C GLU A 118 -2.69 6.06 -1.75
N ASN A 119 -3.07 4.79 -1.58
CA ASN A 119 -2.36 3.82 -0.74
C ASN A 119 -1.30 3.00 -1.49
N CYS A 120 -1.14 3.21 -2.81
CA CYS A 120 -0.20 2.48 -3.65
C CYS A 120 1.04 3.34 -3.98
N PRO A 121 2.22 2.72 -4.21
CA PRO A 121 3.45 3.45 -4.51
C PRO A 121 3.40 4.17 -5.86
N GLU A 122 2.65 3.62 -6.83
CA GLU A 122 2.49 4.19 -8.17
C GLU A 122 1.00 4.43 -8.48
N PRO A 123 0.42 5.56 -8.02
CA PRO A 123 -1.02 5.84 -8.21
C PRO A 123 -1.43 6.00 -9.67
N LEU A 124 -0.52 6.46 -10.53
CA LEU A 124 -0.79 6.68 -11.96
C LEU A 124 -1.16 5.42 -12.73
N ASP A 125 -0.58 4.28 -12.37
CA ASP A 125 -0.90 3.02 -13.03
C ASP A 125 -2.34 2.59 -12.73
N ILE A 126 -2.83 2.91 -11.54
CA ILE A 126 -4.21 2.61 -11.13
C ILE A 126 -5.19 3.49 -11.91
N TYR A 127 -4.91 4.79 -12.07
CA TYR A 127 -5.76 5.65 -12.90
C TYR A 127 -5.78 5.23 -14.38
N ARG A 128 -4.63 4.81 -14.94
CA ARG A 128 -4.59 4.23 -16.29
C ARG A 128 -5.41 2.95 -16.39
N TYR A 129 -5.34 2.09 -15.37
CA TYR A 129 -6.16 0.88 -15.30
C TYR A 129 -7.65 1.21 -15.25
N MET A 130 -8.07 2.17 -14.40
CA MET A 130 -9.47 2.62 -14.34
C MET A 130 -9.96 3.15 -15.69
N GLN A 131 -9.15 3.96 -16.37
CA GLN A 131 -9.45 4.45 -17.71
C GLN A 131 -9.58 3.32 -18.74
N ALA A 132 -8.66 2.34 -18.72
CA ALA A 132 -8.65 1.21 -19.64
C ALA A 132 -9.86 0.28 -19.45
N GLN A 133 -10.29 0.06 -18.21
CA GLN A 133 -11.47 -0.74 -17.88
C GLN A 133 -12.79 0.03 -18.05
N GLY A 134 -12.73 1.35 -18.15
CA GLY A 134 -13.93 2.19 -18.19
C GLY A 134 -14.56 2.42 -16.81
N ILE A 135 -13.80 2.28 -15.73
CA ILE A 135 -14.26 2.51 -14.36
C ILE A 135 -14.28 4.02 -14.09
N GLY A 136 -15.46 4.58 -13.79
CA GLY A 136 -15.59 5.97 -13.39
C GLY A 136 -15.36 7.01 -14.49
N VAL A 137 -15.44 6.61 -15.76
CA VAL A 137 -15.21 7.52 -16.91
C VAL A 137 -16.26 8.65 -16.96
N THR A 138 -17.43 8.43 -16.38
CA THR A 138 -18.49 9.44 -16.25
C THR A 138 -18.32 10.33 -15.01
N GLN A 139 -17.36 10.03 -14.13
CA GLN A 139 -17.23 10.69 -12.83
C GLN A 139 -16.09 11.72 -12.82
N THR A 140 -16.42 12.96 -12.47
CA THR A 140 -15.45 14.07 -12.38
C THR A 140 -14.35 13.79 -11.35
N SER A 141 -14.66 13.07 -10.27
CA SER A 141 -13.70 12.75 -9.20
C SER A 141 -12.46 12.00 -9.71
N LEU A 142 -12.62 11.12 -10.72
CA LEU A 142 -11.51 10.39 -11.34
C LEU A 142 -10.52 11.36 -12.00
N TYR A 143 -11.02 12.23 -12.88
CA TYR A 143 -10.18 13.18 -13.63
C TYR A 143 -9.50 14.19 -12.73
N ILE A 144 -10.17 14.66 -11.68
CA ILE A 144 -9.56 15.54 -10.68
C ILE A 144 -8.40 14.83 -9.99
N ALA A 145 -8.63 13.66 -9.38
CA ALA A 145 -7.60 12.96 -8.63
C ALA A 145 -6.42 12.54 -9.53
N TRP A 146 -6.70 12.11 -10.76
CA TRP A 146 -5.67 11.75 -11.72
C TRP A 146 -4.85 12.95 -12.19
N SER A 147 -5.48 14.10 -12.42
CA SER A 147 -4.77 15.33 -12.80
C SER A 147 -3.92 15.89 -11.65
N GLU A 148 -4.41 15.82 -10.40
CA GLU A 148 -3.67 16.24 -9.21
C GLU A 148 -2.42 15.39 -9.03
N GLU A 149 -2.49 14.09 -9.31
CA GLU A 149 -1.30 13.22 -9.26
C GLU A 149 -0.26 13.60 -10.32
N TYR A 150 -0.68 13.95 -11.54
CA TYR A 150 0.24 14.49 -12.55
C TYR A 150 0.84 15.84 -12.17
N GLU A 151 0.06 16.69 -11.52
CA GLU A 151 0.52 17.97 -10.98
C GLU A 151 1.57 17.77 -9.87
N ASN A 152 1.34 16.84 -8.95
CA ASN A 152 2.29 16.48 -7.88
C ASN A 152 3.63 15.97 -8.43
N GLN A 153 3.62 15.27 -9.57
CA GLN A 153 4.83 14.83 -10.28
C GLN A 153 5.47 15.95 -11.13
N GLY A 154 4.91 17.16 -11.15
CA GLY A 154 5.38 18.31 -11.93
C GLY A 154 4.98 18.27 -13.41
N ASN A 155 4.16 17.30 -13.84
CA ASN A 155 3.75 17.17 -15.24
C ASN A 155 2.44 17.90 -15.54
N CYS A 156 2.50 19.23 -15.56
CA CYS A 156 1.33 20.09 -15.79
C CYS A 156 0.66 19.86 -17.16
N ARG A 157 1.44 19.49 -18.18
CA ARG A 157 0.91 19.22 -19.54
C ARG A 157 0.01 17.99 -19.56
N LYS A 158 0.42 16.90 -18.90
CA LYS A 158 -0.42 15.69 -18.80
C LYS A 158 -1.64 15.95 -17.92
N ALA A 159 -1.50 16.72 -16.85
CA ALA A 159 -2.63 17.11 -16.01
C ALA A 159 -3.72 17.84 -16.82
N ASP A 160 -3.34 18.79 -17.69
CA ASP A 160 -4.28 19.49 -18.56
C ASP A 160 -4.96 18.55 -19.58
N LEU A 161 -4.21 17.61 -20.16
CA LEU A 161 -4.77 16.61 -21.08
C LEU A 161 -5.84 15.72 -20.40
N VAL A 162 -5.62 15.34 -19.14
CA VAL A 162 -6.60 14.57 -18.36
C VAL A 162 -7.91 15.36 -18.15
N TYR A 163 -7.82 16.66 -17.85
CA TYR A 163 -9.02 17.51 -17.76
C TYR A 163 -9.76 17.61 -19.11
N GLN A 164 -9.01 17.83 -20.21
CA GLN A 164 -9.58 17.86 -21.55
C GLN A 164 -10.28 16.55 -21.90
N GLU A 165 -9.73 15.41 -21.47
CA GLU A 165 -10.36 14.12 -21.64
C GLU A 165 -11.66 14.00 -20.83
N GLY A 166 -11.68 14.43 -19.57
CA GLY A 166 -12.90 14.46 -18.76
C GLY A 166 -14.02 15.30 -19.39
N PHE A 167 -13.68 16.42 -20.04
CA PHE A 167 -14.65 17.20 -20.80
C PHE A 167 -15.17 16.48 -22.04
N LYS A 168 -14.29 15.79 -22.79
CA LYS A 168 -14.69 14.96 -23.94
C LYS A 168 -15.62 13.81 -23.55
N LYS A 169 -15.45 13.27 -22.33
CA LYS A 169 -16.26 12.19 -21.78
C LYS A 169 -17.50 12.68 -21.02
N CYS A 170 -17.72 13.99 -20.95
CA CYS A 170 -18.87 14.61 -20.29
C CYS A 170 -19.02 14.19 -18.81
N ALA A 171 -17.93 14.17 -18.06
CA ALA A 171 -17.95 13.75 -16.66
C ALA A 171 -18.80 14.68 -15.77
N GLU A 172 -19.56 14.10 -14.84
CA GLU A 172 -20.42 14.80 -13.89
C GLU A 172 -19.82 14.83 -12.48
N PRO A 173 -19.99 15.91 -11.68
CA PRO A 173 -20.56 17.21 -12.04
C PRO A 173 -19.61 18.04 -12.91
N HIS A 174 -20.11 18.59 -14.02
CA HIS A 174 -19.30 19.34 -14.99
C HIS A 174 -18.74 20.65 -14.40
N ASP A 175 -19.54 21.34 -13.58
CA ASP A 175 -19.13 22.60 -12.95
C ASP A 175 -17.91 22.40 -12.05
N LYS A 176 -17.87 21.28 -11.31
CA LYS A 176 -16.75 20.92 -10.45
C LYS A 176 -15.49 20.67 -11.29
N LEU A 177 -15.61 19.95 -12.41
CA LEU A 177 -14.48 19.70 -13.31
C LEU A 177 -13.91 21.01 -13.87
N LEU A 178 -14.79 21.92 -14.29
CA LEU A 178 -14.40 23.23 -14.81
C LEU A 178 -13.72 24.11 -13.76
N GLN A 179 -14.23 24.13 -12.53
CA GLN A 179 -13.61 24.88 -11.44
C GLN A 179 -12.20 24.38 -11.13
N PHE A 180 -12.01 23.06 -11.05
CA PHE A 180 -10.70 22.46 -10.79
C PHE A 180 -9.72 22.66 -11.95
N HIS A 181 -10.19 22.58 -13.20
CA HIS A 181 -9.36 22.88 -14.38
C HIS A 181 -8.87 24.33 -14.38
N LYS A 182 -9.75 25.30 -14.11
CA LYS A 182 -9.38 26.71 -13.96
C LYS A 182 -8.40 26.92 -12.79
N ALA A 183 -8.59 26.20 -11.69
CA ALA A 183 -7.69 26.26 -10.55
C ALA A 183 -6.28 25.75 -10.89
N LEU A 184 -6.17 24.65 -11.64
CA LEU A 184 -4.90 24.16 -12.18
C LEU A 184 -4.23 25.22 -13.06
N GLN A 185 -4.95 25.75 -14.05
CA GLN A 185 -4.42 26.77 -14.96
C GLN A 185 -3.89 27.99 -14.20
N ALA A 186 -4.62 28.45 -13.18
CA ALA A 186 -4.20 29.55 -12.33
C ALA A 186 -2.97 29.24 -11.47
N ARG A 187 -2.83 28.00 -10.96
CA ARG A 187 -1.63 27.56 -10.23
C ARG A 187 -0.41 27.51 -11.15
N VAL A 188 -0.55 26.90 -12.33
CA VAL A 188 0.51 26.79 -13.33
C VAL A 188 0.95 28.17 -13.82
N SER A 189 0.02 29.09 -14.09
CA SER A 189 0.38 30.45 -14.50
C SER A 189 1.15 31.20 -13.42
N ARG A 190 0.76 31.05 -12.14
CA ARG A 190 1.50 31.63 -11.02
C ARG A 190 2.90 31.05 -10.90
N GLN A 191 3.05 29.73 -11.01
CA GLN A 191 4.36 29.07 -10.97
C GLN A 191 5.29 29.59 -12.08
N VAL A 192 4.77 29.72 -13.30
CA VAL A 192 5.55 30.23 -14.44
C VAL A 192 5.98 31.68 -14.21
N MET A 193 5.13 32.54 -13.64
CA MET A 193 5.50 33.93 -13.35
C MET A 193 6.58 34.03 -12.27
N MET A 194 6.47 33.25 -11.19
CA MET A 194 7.47 33.27 -10.10
C MET A 194 8.84 32.78 -10.56
N ASN A 195 8.89 31.74 -11.39
CA ASN A 195 10.15 31.22 -11.92
C ASN A 195 10.89 32.20 -12.85
N VAL A 196 10.19 33.15 -13.48
CA VAL A 196 10.82 34.18 -14.33
C VAL A 196 11.50 35.27 -13.49
N GLU A 197 11.00 35.53 -12.28
CA GLU A 197 11.53 36.57 -11.38
C GLU A 197 12.80 36.10 -10.64
N GLU A 198 12.98 34.79 -10.42
CA GLU A 198 14.15 34.24 -9.72
C GLU A 198 15.42 34.18 -10.58
N ASP A 199 15.31 34.13 -11.91
CA ASP A 199 16.45 34.01 -12.84
C ASP A 199 17.26 35.33 -12.99
N ASP A 200 16.72 36.46 -12.50
CA ASP A 200 17.36 37.79 -12.53
C ASP A 200 18.25 38.08 -11.29
N SER A 201 18.36 37.16 -10.32
CA SER A 201 19.04 37.38 -9.03
C SER A 201 20.22 36.42 -8.74
N ASP A 202 20.96 35.97 -9.76
CA ASP A 202 22.08 35.02 -9.61
C ASP A 202 23.43 35.73 -9.31
N ASP A 203 23.66 36.11 -8.04
CA ASP A 203 24.95 36.60 -7.52
C ASP A 203 25.53 35.71 -6.40
N GLU A 204 25.12 34.42 -6.34
CA GLU A 204 25.62 33.45 -5.35
C GLU A 204 26.65 32.45 -5.96
N PRO A 205 27.74 32.11 -5.24
CA PRO A 205 28.76 31.19 -5.73
C PRO A 205 28.23 29.75 -5.86
N LYS A 206 28.16 29.24 -7.09
CA LYS A 206 27.65 27.90 -7.45
C LYS A 206 28.44 26.77 -6.77
N GLU A 207 27.76 26.01 -5.92
CA GLU A 207 28.29 24.79 -5.29
C GLU A 207 28.69 23.71 -6.33
N PRO A 208 29.62 22.79 -6.02
CA PRO A 208 30.06 21.76 -6.94
C PRO A 208 28.94 20.77 -7.30
N GLN A 209 28.47 20.82 -8.55
CA GLN A 209 27.44 19.93 -9.10
C GLN A 209 27.98 18.53 -9.43
N ARG A 210 27.13 17.50 -9.31
CA ARG A 210 27.50 16.12 -9.70
C ARG A 210 27.77 16.04 -11.20
N VAL A 211 28.90 15.45 -11.57
CA VAL A 211 29.26 15.18 -12.97
C VAL A 211 28.86 13.73 -13.31
N SER A 212 27.96 13.56 -14.28
CA SER A 212 27.53 12.25 -14.76
C SER A 212 28.71 11.48 -15.37
N LEU A 213 28.80 10.17 -15.10
CA LEU A 213 29.85 9.28 -15.61
C LEU A 213 31.29 9.72 -15.23
N ALA A 214 31.46 10.48 -14.15
CA ALA A 214 32.77 10.85 -13.66
C ALA A 214 33.50 9.66 -13.00
N ASP A 215 34.81 9.57 -13.22
CA ASP A 215 35.65 8.55 -12.60
C ASP A 215 35.72 8.69 -11.08
N LEU A 216 35.66 7.57 -10.37
CA LEU A 216 35.78 7.51 -8.91
C LEU A 216 37.26 7.48 -8.46
N LYS A 217 37.57 8.16 -7.35
CA LYS A 217 38.92 8.11 -6.73
C LYS A 217 39.09 6.80 -5.95
N SER A 218 40.03 5.95 -6.35
CA SER A 218 40.46 4.82 -5.52
C SER A 218 41.17 5.33 -4.26
N ARG A 219 40.68 4.93 -3.08
CA ARG A 219 41.28 5.32 -1.80
C ARG A 219 42.43 4.38 -1.44
N GLY A 220 43.68 4.84 -1.56
CA GLY A 220 44.85 4.13 -1.00
C GLY A 220 46.19 4.51 -1.64
N LYS A 221 47.18 4.91 -0.82
CA LYS A 221 48.60 4.93 -1.22
C LYS A 221 49.20 3.56 -0.91
N LYS A 222 49.23 2.64 -1.87
CA LYS A 222 50.21 1.53 -2.01
C LYS A 222 49.74 0.54 -3.08
N LYS A 223 50.70 0.09 -3.89
CA LYS A 223 50.56 -0.97 -4.89
C LYS A 223 49.99 -2.23 -4.21
N ALA A 224 48.86 -2.75 -4.68
CA ALA A 224 48.37 -4.06 -4.25
C ALA A 224 47.59 -4.75 -5.37
N ILE A 225 47.89 -6.04 -5.48
CA ILE A 225 47.37 -7.05 -6.39
C ILE A 225 45.94 -7.45 -5.98
N ALA A 226 45.09 -7.72 -6.99
CA ALA A 226 43.73 -8.27 -6.96
C ALA A 226 42.53 -7.28 -6.74
N PRO A 227 41.37 -7.54 -7.38
CA PRO A 227 40.47 -6.50 -7.88
C PRO A 227 39.21 -6.37 -7.01
N ILE A 228 39.28 -5.65 -5.89
CA ILE A 228 38.05 -5.18 -5.22
C ILE A 228 38.29 -3.75 -4.74
N ASN A 229 38.27 -2.80 -5.68
CA ASN A 229 38.17 -1.38 -5.35
C ASN A 229 36.74 -1.08 -4.88
N ARG A 230 36.47 -1.23 -3.58
CA ARG A 230 35.29 -0.60 -2.96
C ARG A 230 35.56 0.89 -2.85
N VAL A 231 35.17 1.63 -3.88
CA VAL A 231 35.18 3.10 -3.87
C VAL A 231 33.89 3.57 -3.21
N GLY A 232 34.01 4.23 -2.05
CA GLY A 232 32.90 4.95 -1.41
C GLY A 232 32.57 6.26 -2.14
N SER A 233 31.76 7.13 -1.52
CA SER A 233 31.16 8.34 -2.11
C SER A 233 32.11 9.46 -2.60
N ALA A 234 33.42 9.22 -2.74
CA ALA A 234 34.39 10.24 -3.15
C ALA A 234 34.48 10.38 -4.68
N ILE A 235 33.74 11.35 -5.23
CA ILE A 235 33.73 11.73 -6.65
C ILE A 235 34.99 12.56 -6.97
N ARG A 236 35.62 12.36 -8.15
CA ARG A 236 36.65 13.29 -8.66
C ARG A 236 35.99 14.55 -9.21
N SER A 237 36.37 15.72 -8.71
CA SER A 237 36.14 16.98 -9.41
C SER A 237 37.19 17.14 -10.52
N ILE A 238 36.72 17.04 -11.77
CA ILE A 238 37.39 17.35 -13.05
C ILE A 238 38.27 16.23 -13.67
N PRO A 239 38.11 15.91 -14.99
CA PRO A 239 38.59 14.67 -15.60
C PRO A 239 39.83 14.84 -16.50
N GLY A 240 40.54 13.73 -16.69
CA GLY A 240 41.50 13.51 -17.78
C GLY A 240 41.99 12.06 -17.68
N GLY A 241 41.61 11.11 -18.56
CA GLY A 241 40.74 11.15 -19.72
C GLY A 241 40.40 9.71 -20.17
N ILE A 242 39.59 9.60 -21.23
CA ILE A 242 39.28 8.36 -21.95
C ILE A 242 40.57 7.76 -22.51
N GLN A 243 40.88 6.50 -22.20
CA GLN A 243 41.95 5.76 -22.90
C GLN A 243 41.46 5.41 -24.30
N SER A 244 42.24 5.80 -25.29
CA SER A 244 42.07 5.46 -26.70
C SER A 244 42.23 3.95 -26.90
N HIS A 245 41.12 3.22 -26.96
CA HIS A 245 41.09 1.96 -27.71
C HIS A 245 40.90 2.30 -29.19
N GLY A 246 41.79 1.79 -30.03
CA GLY A 246 41.80 2.01 -31.48
C GLY A 246 40.45 1.74 -32.13
N ALA A 247 40.20 2.47 -33.22
CA ALA A 247 38.95 2.49 -33.95
C ALA A 247 38.31 1.10 -34.16
N SER A 248 37.01 1.04 -33.91
CA SER A 248 36.12 -0.08 -34.22
C SER A 248 36.20 -0.42 -35.71
N VAL A 249 36.44 -1.69 -36.02
CA VAL A 249 36.05 -2.26 -37.32
C VAL A 249 34.52 -2.37 -37.30
N LEU A 250 33.84 -1.25 -37.55
CA LEU A 250 32.43 -1.22 -37.90
C LEU A 250 32.32 -0.92 -39.40
N GLY A 251 32.96 -1.79 -40.18
CA GLY A 251 32.85 -1.84 -41.62
C GLY A 251 32.66 -3.30 -42.02
N ASN A 252 31.56 -3.55 -42.73
CA ASN A 252 31.31 -4.73 -43.55
C ASN A 252 30.58 -5.90 -42.88
N ALA A 253 29.28 -5.68 -42.65
CA ALA A 253 28.29 -6.67 -43.07
C ALA A 253 27.08 -5.92 -43.64
N SER A 254 27.04 -5.75 -44.97
CA SER A 254 25.87 -5.20 -45.67
C SER A 254 24.77 -6.26 -45.70
N ASN A 255 24.01 -6.38 -44.61
CA ASN A 255 22.69 -6.98 -44.64
C ASN A 255 21.69 -5.82 -44.49
N SER A 256 20.69 -5.76 -45.39
CA SER A 256 19.76 -4.64 -45.60
C SER A 256 19.40 -3.88 -44.32
N LYS A 257 19.85 -2.62 -44.21
CA LYS A 257 19.55 -1.75 -43.07
C LYS A 257 18.18 -1.09 -43.30
N LEU A 258 17.23 -1.36 -42.41
CA LEU A 258 15.97 -0.62 -42.37
C LEU A 258 16.25 0.83 -41.94
N VAL A 259 15.73 1.80 -42.68
CA VAL A 259 15.79 3.23 -42.32
C VAL A 259 14.68 3.49 -41.31
N VAL A 260 15.05 4.06 -40.15
CA VAL A 260 14.08 4.46 -39.12
C VAL A 260 13.17 5.55 -39.70
N PHE A 261 11.87 5.46 -39.41
CA PHE A 261 10.89 6.42 -39.89
C PHE A 261 11.22 7.84 -39.39
N ASP A 262 11.24 8.80 -40.30
CA ASP A 262 11.46 10.22 -40.00
C ASP A 262 10.12 10.93 -39.87
N GLU A 263 9.66 11.10 -38.62
CA GLU A 263 8.41 11.77 -38.28
C GLU A 263 8.37 13.24 -38.73
N ASN A 264 9.52 13.87 -39.04
CA ASN A 264 9.55 15.26 -39.51
C ASN A 264 9.06 15.42 -40.96
N LYS A 265 9.08 14.33 -41.75
CA LYS A 265 8.75 14.38 -43.18
C LYS A 265 7.26 14.33 -43.48
N THR A 266 6.46 13.91 -42.50
CA THR A 266 5.01 13.86 -42.55
C THR A 266 4.47 14.40 -41.23
N ARG A 267 3.86 15.60 -41.25
CA ARG A 267 3.00 16.08 -40.15
C ARG A 267 1.73 15.21 -40.09
N ALA A 268 1.88 13.97 -39.62
CA ALA A 268 0.76 13.17 -39.17
C ALA A 268 0.40 13.65 -37.76
N GLY A 269 -0.90 13.80 -37.48
CA GLY A 269 -1.39 14.11 -36.13
C GLY A 269 -0.98 13.02 -35.14
N PRO A 270 -0.90 13.33 -33.83
CA PRO A 270 -0.57 12.33 -32.83
C PRO A 270 -1.54 11.15 -32.94
N SER A 271 -0.99 9.94 -33.08
CA SER A 271 -1.79 8.72 -32.99
C SER A 271 -2.44 8.69 -31.61
N GLU A 272 -3.77 8.63 -31.54
CA GLU A 272 -4.46 8.33 -30.29
C GLU A 272 -3.88 7.02 -29.75
N PRO A 273 -3.37 6.99 -28.50
CA PRO A 273 -2.84 5.76 -27.94
C PRO A 273 -3.96 4.73 -27.96
N LYS A 274 -3.75 3.62 -28.69
CA LYS A 274 -4.69 2.50 -28.65
C LYS A 274 -4.83 2.06 -27.20
N LEU A 275 -6.09 1.95 -26.75
CA LEU A 275 -6.45 1.45 -25.44
C LEU A 275 -5.85 0.05 -25.27
N GLU A 276 -4.73 -0.03 -24.54
CA GLU A 276 -4.09 -1.30 -24.25
C GLU A 276 -4.96 -2.02 -23.22
N SER A 277 -5.47 -3.20 -23.58
CA SER A 277 -6.34 -3.97 -22.69
C SER A 277 -5.50 -4.51 -21.53
N TRP A 278 -5.61 -3.87 -20.36
CA TRP A 278 -4.99 -4.35 -19.14
C TRP A 278 -5.70 -5.61 -18.65
N ALA A 279 -4.97 -6.72 -18.54
CA ALA A 279 -5.55 -8.01 -18.14
C ALA A 279 -5.69 -8.18 -16.62
N ALA A 280 -5.02 -7.34 -15.82
CA ALA A 280 -5.07 -7.40 -14.35
C ALA A 280 -4.79 -6.00 -13.75
N PRO A 281 -5.33 -5.68 -12.57
CA PRO A 281 -5.03 -4.43 -11.89
C PRO A 281 -3.54 -4.35 -11.48
N PRO A 282 -2.95 -3.14 -11.47
CA PRO A 282 -1.59 -2.92 -10.98
C PRO A 282 -1.41 -3.40 -9.53
N THR A 283 -0.22 -3.89 -9.23
CA THR A 283 0.08 -4.44 -7.92
C THR A 283 0.30 -3.32 -6.91
N SER A 284 -0.34 -3.39 -5.75
CA SER A 284 -0.22 -2.40 -4.69
C SER A 284 1.19 -2.27 -4.11
N LYS A 285 2.11 -3.21 -4.38
CA LYS A 285 3.52 -3.15 -3.95
C LYS A 285 4.46 -3.73 -5.00
N ALA A 286 5.57 -3.02 -5.24
CA ALA A 286 6.66 -3.51 -6.09
C ALA A 286 7.49 -4.56 -5.33
N LYS A 287 7.11 -5.83 -5.46
CA LYS A 287 7.70 -6.97 -4.74
C LYS A 287 9.23 -7.13 -4.88
N GLU A 288 9.83 -6.54 -5.92
CA GLU A 288 11.28 -6.60 -6.18
C GLU A 288 12.06 -5.44 -5.55
N ASN A 289 11.37 -4.33 -5.25
CA ASN A 289 11.98 -3.13 -4.66
C ASN A 289 11.97 -3.18 -3.12
N GLU A 290 11.05 -3.95 -2.52
CA GLU A 290 10.91 -4.08 -1.08
C GLU A 290 11.33 -5.48 -0.58
N GLN A 291 12.34 -5.53 0.29
CA GLN A 291 12.67 -6.76 1.01
C GLN A 291 11.78 -6.86 2.26
N LYS A 292 10.98 -7.93 2.38
CA LYS A 292 10.24 -8.21 3.63
C LYS A 292 11.24 -8.35 4.79
N PRO A 293 11.01 -7.71 5.95
CA PRO A 293 11.94 -7.75 7.07
C PRO A 293 12.18 -9.19 7.53
N GLY A 294 13.46 -9.53 7.71
CA GLY A 294 13.88 -10.79 8.31
C GLY A 294 13.49 -10.87 9.79
N ILE A 295 13.24 -12.08 10.26
CA ILE A 295 12.82 -12.42 11.61
C ILE A 295 13.77 -11.77 12.65
N TRP A 296 13.28 -10.75 13.38
CA TRP A 296 13.85 -10.33 14.67
C TRP A 296 13.37 -11.30 15.79
N CYS A 297 13.50 -12.61 15.59
CA CYS A 297 13.26 -13.58 16.66
C CYS A 297 14.61 -14.07 17.16
N ASP A 298 14.87 -13.80 18.43
CA ASP A 298 15.89 -14.44 19.25
C ASP A 298 17.31 -14.39 18.71
N VAL A 299 17.86 -13.18 18.56
CA VAL A 299 19.32 -13.01 18.65
C VAL A 299 19.73 -13.30 20.09
N LYS A 300 19.81 -14.58 20.45
CA LYS A 300 20.73 -15.01 21.49
C LYS A 300 22.11 -14.69 20.95
N MET A 301 22.69 -13.59 21.42
CA MET A 301 24.09 -13.30 21.18
C MET A 301 24.88 -14.61 21.41
N PRO A 302 25.68 -15.08 20.44
CA PRO A 302 26.51 -16.23 20.68
C PRO A 302 27.46 -15.86 21.82
N GLN A 303 27.25 -16.42 23.01
CA GLN A 303 28.30 -16.41 24.02
C GLN A 303 29.45 -17.18 23.40
N LYS A 304 30.50 -16.46 23.00
CA LYS A 304 31.74 -17.07 22.53
C LYS A 304 32.29 -17.92 23.67
N SER A 305 31.96 -19.21 23.67
CA SER A 305 32.68 -20.21 24.44
C SER A 305 34.09 -20.28 23.86
N LYS A 306 35.02 -19.51 24.43
CA LYS A 306 36.44 -19.67 24.16
C LYS A 306 36.95 -20.83 25.00
N PHE A 307 36.80 -22.05 24.50
CA PHE A 307 37.76 -23.10 24.82
C PHE A 307 39.01 -22.82 23.98
N GLY A 308 40.02 -22.24 24.62
CA GLY A 308 41.29 -21.91 23.99
C GLY A 308 42.06 -20.92 24.84
N HIS A 309 43.12 -21.40 25.49
CA HIS A 309 44.05 -20.58 26.26
C HIS A 309 44.66 -19.51 25.34
N THR A 310 44.28 -18.25 25.55
CA THR A 310 45.03 -17.10 25.06
C THR A 310 45.04 -16.07 26.17
N VAL A 311 46.23 -15.81 26.72
CA VAL A 311 46.45 -14.81 27.75
C VAL A 311 46.03 -13.44 27.20
N MET A 312 44.91 -12.91 27.70
CA MET A 312 44.51 -11.53 27.44
C MET A 312 45.11 -10.63 28.53
N ALA A 313 45.66 -9.49 28.10
CA ALA A 313 46.07 -8.41 28.98
C ALA A 313 44.88 -7.90 29.83
N PRO A 314 45.11 -7.42 31.07
CA PRO A 314 44.04 -7.01 31.96
C PRO A 314 43.23 -5.83 31.38
N PRO A 315 41.89 -5.84 31.54
CA PRO A 315 41.04 -4.74 31.09
C PRO A 315 41.30 -3.46 31.92
N PRO A 316 41.17 -2.25 31.34
CA PRO A 316 41.28 -1.00 32.09
C PRO A 316 40.18 -0.90 33.17
N PRO A 317 40.43 -0.19 34.27
CA PRO A 317 39.48 -0.08 35.38
C PRO A 317 38.18 0.55 34.93
N LYS A 318 37.06 -0.13 35.22
CA LYS A 318 35.70 0.32 34.89
C LYS A 318 35.37 1.59 35.69
N PRO A 319 34.72 2.61 35.09
CA PRO A 319 34.24 3.75 35.83
C PRO A 319 33.19 3.32 36.86
N THR A 320 33.40 3.72 38.11
CA THR A 320 32.51 3.49 39.25
C THR A 320 31.26 4.34 39.11
N PHE A 321 30.27 3.86 38.39
CA PHE A 321 28.89 4.32 38.53
C PHE A 321 28.07 3.13 39.02
N GLN A 322 27.56 3.21 40.25
CA GLN A 322 26.60 2.25 40.79
C GLN A 322 25.19 2.81 40.52
N PRO A 323 24.41 2.22 39.60
CA PRO A 323 22.98 2.51 39.51
C PRO A 323 22.35 2.19 40.86
N PHE A 324 21.45 3.05 41.32
CA PHE A 324 20.70 2.85 42.56
C PHE A 324 19.89 1.55 42.45
N VAL A 325 20.19 0.56 43.29
CA VAL A 325 19.43 -0.68 43.42
C VAL A 325 18.51 -0.52 44.63
N GLU A 326 17.20 -0.53 44.42
CA GLU A 326 16.23 -0.54 45.51
C GLU A 326 16.37 -1.84 46.33
N GLU A 327 16.55 -1.70 47.64
CA GLU A 327 16.87 -2.75 48.61
C GLU A 327 15.65 -3.64 48.95
N SER A 328 14.90 -4.11 47.95
CA SER A 328 13.75 -5.01 48.19
C SER A 328 13.54 -6.13 47.17
N ASP A 329 14.38 -6.28 46.16
CA ASP A 329 14.28 -7.44 45.25
C ASP A 329 15.23 -8.57 45.66
N GLN A 330 14.76 -9.44 46.56
CA GLN A 330 15.30 -10.80 46.66
C GLN A 330 15.18 -11.46 45.28
N PRO A 331 16.27 -11.94 44.65
CA PRO A 331 16.15 -12.64 43.39
C PRO A 331 15.31 -13.91 43.59
N PRO A 332 14.32 -14.19 42.72
CA PRO A 332 13.51 -15.39 42.86
C PRO A 332 14.41 -16.62 42.83
N THR A 333 14.26 -17.47 43.85
CA THR A 333 14.99 -18.74 43.95
C THR A 333 14.50 -19.66 42.83
N MET A 334 15.27 -19.74 41.75
CA MET A 334 15.00 -20.65 40.63
C MET A 334 15.18 -22.10 41.10
N THR A 335 14.09 -22.81 41.30
CA THR A 335 14.10 -24.27 41.43
C THR A 335 14.26 -24.89 40.03
N PRO A 336 15.21 -25.83 39.83
CA PRO A 336 15.43 -26.44 38.52
C PRO A 336 14.34 -27.47 38.23
N CYS A 337 13.21 -27.03 37.69
CA CYS A 337 12.23 -27.95 37.10
C CYS A 337 12.77 -28.45 35.75
N LYS A 338 13.36 -29.65 35.74
CA LYS A 338 13.65 -30.38 34.51
C LYS A 338 12.34 -30.78 33.84
N ILE A 339 11.83 -29.93 32.95
CA ILE A 339 10.72 -30.28 32.07
C ILE A 339 11.27 -31.22 31.00
N ASN A 340 10.80 -32.47 31.00
CA ASN A 340 11.13 -33.45 29.96
C ASN A 340 10.58 -32.95 28.60
N PRO A 341 11.41 -32.79 27.56
CA PRO A 341 10.98 -32.27 26.26
C PRO A 341 10.10 -33.24 25.46
N ALA A 342 9.85 -34.46 25.96
CA ALA A 342 9.11 -35.50 25.27
C ALA A 342 7.57 -35.35 25.30
N VAL A 343 7.03 -34.43 26.11
CA VAL A 343 5.56 -34.28 26.28
C VAL A 343 4.95 -33.06 25.58
N ASN A 344 5.73 -32.30 24.80
CA ASN A 344 5.22 -31.10 24.11
C ASN A 344 5.08 -31.28 22.58
N SER A 345 4.49 -32.41 22.17
CA SER A 345 4.20 -32.71 20.76
C SER A 345 2.70 -32.89 20.50
N VAL A 346 1.82 -32.10 21.13
CA VAL A 346 0.37 -32.23 20.87
C VAL A 346 -0.29 -30.97 20.31
N LEU A 347 0.30 -29.77 20.37
CA LEU A 347 -0.31 -28.59 19.73
C LEU A 347 0.74 -27.66 19.11
N SER A 348 1.52 -28.17 18.15
CA SER A 348 2.12 -27.25 17.18
C SER A 348 1.06 -26.94 16.15
N ALA A 349 0.43 -25.76 16.24
CA ALA A 349 -0.24 -25.17 15.09
C ALA A 349 0.72 -25.28 13.90
N ARG A 350 0.25 -25.84 12.77
CA ARG A 350 1.02 -25.89 11.53
C ARG A 350 1.51 -24.47 11.26
N LYS A 351 2.84 -24.27 11.31
CA LYS A 351 3.45 -23.06 10.77
C LYS A 351 2.92 -22.87 9.35
N PRO A 352 2.36 -21.72 8.98
CA PRO A 352 2.00 -21.45 7.59
C PRO A 352 3.27 -21.58 6.76
N CYS A 353 3.37 -22.68 6.02
CA CYS A 353 4.45 -22.90 5.09
C CYS A 353 4.20 -21.98 3.90
N ARG A 354 5.12 -21.03 3.69
CA ARG A 354 5.09 -20.03 2.62
C ARG A 354 3.82 -19.17 2.63
N GLU A 355 3.96 -17.99 3.22
CA GLU A 355 3.06 -16.87 2.96
C GLU A 355 3.15 -16.56 1.46
N GLU A 356 2.31 -17.21 0.66
CA GLU A 356 2.14 -16.84 -0.73
C GLU A 356 1.59 -15.42 -0.74
N THR A 357 2.37 -14.52 -1.33
CA THR A 357 1.99 -13.11 -1.43
C THR A 357 0.58 -13.02 -2.00
N PRO A 358 -0.29 -12.11 -1.53
CA PRO A 358 -1.64 -11.91 -2.08
C PRO A 358 -1.66 -11.81 -3.62
N LEU A 359 -0.60 -11.26 -4.18
CA LEU A 359 -0.27 -11.18 -5.61
C LEU A 359 -0.16 -12.55 -6.33
N LYS A 360 0.35 -13.57 -5.64
CA LYS A 360 0.42 -14.96 -6.14
C LYS A 360 -0.97 -15.61 -6.12
N ARG A 361 -1.82 -15.27 -5.14
CA ARG A 361 -3.23 -15.66 -5.11
C ARG A 361 -4.04 -15.00 -6.23
N LEU A 362 -3.80 -13.71 -6.51
CA LEU A 362 -4.42 -12.99 -7.64
C LEU A 362 -4.00 -13.56 -8.99
N GLN A 363 -2.71 -13.90 -9.13
CA GLN A 363 -2.17 -14.50 -10.34
C GLN A 363 -2.69 -15.92 -10.53
N GLU A 364 -2.80 -16.73 -9.46
CA GLU A 364 -3.42 -18.06 -9.50
C GLU A 364 -4.93 -18.01 -9.80
N HIS A 365 -5.68 -17.02 -9.30
CA HIS A 365 -7.10 -16.87 -9.59
C HIS A 365 -7.36 -16.57 -11.08
N HIS A 366 -6.64 -15.59 -11.64
CA HIS A 366 -6.72 -15.26 -13.06
C HIS A 366 -6.17 -16.39 -13.96
N GLN A 367 -5.14 -17.10 -13.50
CA GLN A 367 -4.56 -18.25 -14.20
C GLN A 367 -5.53 -19.45 -14.20
N GLN A 368 -6.16 -19.77 -13.07
CA GLN A 368 -7.15 -20.84 -12.94
C GLN A 368 -8.40 -20.59 -13.79
N GLN A 369 -8.82 -19.33 -13.95
CA GLN A 369 -9.96 -18.98 -14.79
C GLN A 369 -9.61 -18.94 -16.29
N LYS A 370 -8.42 -18.47 -16.69
CA LYS A 370 -7.91 -18.65 -18.07
C LYS A 370 -7.72 -20.12 -18.44
N GLU A 371 -7.38 -20.95 -17.47
CA GLU A 371 -7.30 -22.40 -17.63
C GLU A 371 -8.69 -23.06 -17.72
N ALA A 372 -9.71 -22.47 -17.09
CA ALA A 372 -11.11 -22.87 -17.25
C ALA A 372 -11.68 -22.54 -18.64
N GLU A 373 -11.28 -21.41 -19.25
CA GLU A 373 -11.61 -21.10 -20.65
C GLU A 373 -10.87 -21.99 -21.67
N SER A 374 -9.73 -22.59 -21.29
CA SER A 374 -8.92 -23.47 -22.16
C SER A 374 -9.12 -24.97 -21.94
N GLY A 375 -10.12 -25.36 -21.14
CA GLY A 375 -10.58 -26.75 -21.03
C GLY A 375 -9.65 -27.70 -20.27
N LYS A 376 -8.77 -27.20 -19.39
CA LYS A 376 -7.99 -28.06 -18.48
C LYS A 376 -8.79 -28.41 -17.22
N LEU A 377 -8.52 -29.61 -16.67
CA LEU A 377 -9.18 -30.17 -15.48
C LEU A 377 -9.17 -29.17 -14.31
N HIS A 378 -10.37 -28.77 -13.91
CA HIS A 378 -10.61 -27.76 -12.88
C HIS A 378 -10.34 -28.33 -11.49
N GLU A 379 -9.39 -27.74 -10.75
CA GLU A 379 -9.22 -27.99 -9.32
C GLU A 379 -10.36 -27.28 -8.57
N GLN A 380 -11.49 -27.97 -8.40
CA GLN A 380 -12.63 -27.44 -7.67
C GLN A 380 -12.38 -27.57 -6.17
N SER A 381 -12.31 -26.44 -5.48
CA SER A 381 -12.25 -26.45 -4.02
C SER A 381 -13.52 -27.09 -3.46
N MET A 382 -13.34 -28.13 -2.64
CA MET A 382 -14.45 -28.83 -1.98
C MET A 382 -15.16 -27.98 -0.89
N TYR A 383 -14.75 -26.72 -0.74
CA TYR A 383 -15.23 -25.79 0.27
C TYR A 383 -15.39 -24.38 -0.31
N CYS A 384 -16.32 -23.60 0.24
CA CYS A 384 -16.61 -22.23 -0.20
C CYS A 384 -15.47 -21.27 0.16
N LYS A 385 -14.39 -21.26 -0.64
CA LYS A 385 -13.19 -20.43 -0.44
C LYS A 385 -13.51 -18.94 -0.30
N GLU A 386 -14.46 -18.45 -1.09
CA GLU A 386 -14.91 -17.05 -1.04
C GLU A 386 -15.51 -16.66 0.31
N LEU A 387 -16.23 -17.57 0.96
CA LEU A 387 -16.79 -17.32 2.29
C LEU A 387 -15.70 -17.32 3.37
N LEU A 388 -14.67 -18.15 3.25
CA LEU A 388 -13.58 -18.18 4.23
C LEU A 388 -12.66 -16.96 4.12
N LEU A 389 -12.44 -16.46 2.90
CA LEU A 389 -11.43 -15.42 2.60
C LEU A 389 -12.01 -14.01 2.39
N SER A 390 -13.31 -13.81 2.59
CA SER A 390 -13.94 -12.49 2.48
C SER A 390 -13.69 -11.64 3.72
N GLY A 391 -13.20 -10.41 3.55
CA GLY A 391 -12.94 -9.43 4.61
C GLY A 391 -11.47 -9.37 5.03
N ALA A 392 -11.15 -8.54 6.02
CA ALA A 392 -9.77 -8.34 6.47
C ALA A 392 -9.14 -9.59 7.12
N THR A 393 -9.96 -10.51 7.65
CA THR A 393 -9.49 -11.75 8.29
C THR A 393 -10.13 -13.00 7.70
N GLU A 394 -9.40 -14.12 7.79
CA GLU A 394 -9.87 -15.42 7.33
C GLU A 394 -10.74 -16.08 8.42
N PHE A 395 -11.93 -16.56 8.07
CA PHE A 395 -12.77 -17.33 8.99
C PHE A 395 -12.38 -18.80 8.97
N CYS A 396 -12.50 -19.46 10.11
CA CYS A 396 -12.44 -20.93 10.17
C CYS A 396 -13.81 -21.55 9.85
N PHE A 397 -13.81 -22.85 9.54
CA PHE A 397 -15.04 -23.59 9.22
C PHE A 397 -16.08 -23.55 10.35
N GLU A 398 -15.63 -23.51 11.61
CA GLU A 398 -16.53 -23.50 12.76
C GLU A 398 -17.18 -22.11 12.95
N GLU A 399 -16.45 -21.03 12.68
CA GLU A 399 -17.02 -19.67 12.70
C GLU A 399 -18.10 -19.49 11.63
N LEU A 400 -17.88 -20.01 10.41
CA LEU A 400 -18.91 -20.01 9.37
C LEU A 400 -20.16 -20.81 9.78
N ARG A 401 -19.95 -21.92 10.49
CA ARG A 401 -21.06 -22.77 10.98
C ARG A 401 -21.83 -22.08 12.10
N ALA A 402 -21.13 -21.46 13.03
CA ALA A 402 -21.70 -20.68 14.13
C ALA A 402 -22.53 -19.51 13.59
N GLU A 403 -22.01 -18.75 12.62
CA GLU A 403 -22.74 -17.64 11.99
C GLU A 403 -24.04 -18.10 11.30
N ARG A 404 -23.98 -19.20 10.53
CA ARG A 404 -25.19 -19.77 9.93
C ARG A 404 -26.21 -20.22 10.97
N TYR A 405 -25.74 -20.78 12.08
CA TYR A 405 -26.60 -21.14 13.21
C TYR A 405 -27.25 -19.91 13.83
N PHE A 406 -26.48 -18.85 14.13
CA PHE A 406 -27.03 -17.62 14.70
C PHE A 406 -28.00 -16.90 13.75
N LYS A 407 -27.73 -16.89 12.44
CA LYS A 407 -28.67 -16.38 11.42
C LYS A 407 -29.98 -17.16 11.45
N LYS A 408 -29.91 -18.50 11.52
CA LYS A 408 -31.09 -19.37 11.61
C LYS A 408 -31.89 -19.11 12.89
N VAL A 409 -31.22 -19.07 14.05
CA VAL A 409 -31.86 -18.75 15.34
C VAL A 409 -32.51 -17.37 15.30
N THR A 410 -31.85 -16.37 14.72
CA THR A 410 -32.41 -15.01 14.60
C THR A 410 -33.63 -14.97 13.68
N GLN A 411 -33.64 -15.76 12.60
CA GLN A 411 -34.80 -15.92 11.72
C GLN A 411 -35.96 -16.64 12.43
N GLU A 412 -35.69 -17.69 13.20
CA GLU A 412 -36.69 -18.40 14.00
C GLU A 412 -37.31 -17.47 15.06
N VAL A 413 -36.49 -16.71 15.78
CA VAL A 413 -36.94 -15.73 16.78
C VAL A 413 -37.71 -14.56 16.15
N LYS A 414 -37.36 -14.13 14.93
CA LYS A 414 -38.15 -13.14 14.18
C LYS A 414 -39.46 -13.72 13.67
N GLY A 415 -39.47 -14.97 13.20
CA GLY A 415 -40.68 -15.66 12.74
C GLY A 415 -41.68 -15.98 13.86
N GLU A 416 -41.21 -16.25 15.08
CA GLU A 416 -42.06 -16.43 16.26
C GLU A 416 -42.69 -15.12 16.79
N LYS A 417 -42.23 -13.95 16.33
CA LYS A 417 -42.82 -12.66 16.70
C LYS A 417 -43.95 -12.19 15.77
N ASP A 418 -44.21 -12.89 14.66
CA ASP A 418 -45.32 -12.63 13.74
C ASP A 418 -46.48 -13.67 13.75
N PRO A 419 -47.04 -14.12 14.91
CA PRO A 419 -48.32 -14.83 14.93
C PRO A 419 -49.44 -13.92 15.44
N ALA A 420 -49.75 -12.84 14.73
CA ALA A 420 -50.91 -12.00 15.05
C ALA A 420 -51.53 -11.33 13.81
N ASN A 421 -51.86 -12.11 12.78
CA ASN A 421 -52.99 -11.81 11.89
C ASN A 421 -53.29 -13.00 10.96
N ALA A 422 -53.86 -14.04 11.55
CA ALA A 422 -54.66 -15.01 10.81
C ALA A 422 -55.72 -15.57 11.76
N THR A 423 -56.74 -14.78 12.06
CA THR A 423 -57.99 -15.31 12.61
C THR A 423 -58.79 -15.95 11.48
N PRO A 424 -59.31 -17.17 11.67
CA PRO A 424 -60.31 -17.74 10.79
C PRO A 424 -61.70 -17.27 11.25
N ASN A 425 -62.49 -16.73 10.32
CA ASN A 425 -63.95 -16.84 10.29
C ASN A 425 -64.47 -16.53 8.89
#